data_AF-A0A2P6MMZ6-F1
#
_entry.id   AF-A0A2P6MMZ6-F1
#
_cell.length_a   1.000
_cell.length_b   1.000
_cell.length_c   1.000
_cell.angle_alpha   90.00
_cell.angle_beta   90.00
_cell.angle_gamma   90.00
#
_symmetry.space_group_name_H-M   'P 1'
#
loop_
_entity.id
_entity.type
_entity.pdbx_description
1 polymer ?
#
loop_
_entity_poly.entity_id
_entity_poly.type
_entity_poly.pdbx_seq_one_letter_code
_entity_poly.pdbx_strand_id
1 'polypeptide(L)'
;LKALIAGRTELLNLRFPCVKGERYSDSNFWTTHETDESNSTKTVVSLKKLCYRFIYRNTQLYPKISDVLPHDLMEHYRCTFVDSITSDEAGRVLWKEYWLMEDDVPFNTFVLALSDMLKIGISQGSTHYITLQSLVRDIADSDSERITIETFSKLLEWFGPLDGQFLDKIAKIITKPWFHGNMTHMQAEKHIMKHSGTKKGTYLIRFSSKNRGYFTITVIGRNRTLLHYRVYYNRSEAKYNIGRSGFGSLDEIITNYSRELWLKMPCPGSKFATLNL
;
A
#
# COMPACT_ATOMS: atom_id res chain seq x y z
N LEU A 1 -14.12 -5.36 20.40
CA LEU A 1 -14.23 -6.36 19.32
C LEU A 1 -14.87 -5.74 18.07
N LYS A 2 -16.13 -5.29 18.09
CA LYS A 2 -16.80 -4.61 16.96
C LYS A 2 -16.01 -3.43 16.34
N ALA A 3 -15.33 -2.60 17.15
CA ALA A 3 -14.48 -1.52 16.64
C ALA A 3 -13.12 -1.99 16.06
N LEU A 4 -12.60 -3.13 16.51
CA LEU A 4 -11.40 -3.79 15.96
C LEU A 4 -11.75 -4.50 14.63
N ILE A 5 -12.92 -5.15 14.60
CA ILE A 5 -13.53 -5.79 13.42
C ILE A 5 -13.88 -4.74 12.34
N ALA A 6 -14.22 -3.51 12.73
CA ALA A 6 -14.50 -2.41 11.80
C ALA A 6 -13.25 -1.69 11.26
N GLY A 7 -12.04 -2.24 11.45
CA GLY A 7 -10.79 -1.66 10.91
C GLY A 7 -10.42 -0.27 11.45
N ARG A 8 -11.05 0.18 12.54
CA ARG A 8 -10.75 1.50 13.13
C ARG A 8 -9.47 1.42 13.96
N THR A 9 -8.37 1.85 13.36
CA THR A 9 -7.02 1.93 13.94
C THR A 9 -6.90 2.89 15.13
N GLU A 10 -7.91 3.72 15.39
CA GLU A 10 -7.93 4.71 16.49
C GLU A 10 -7.85 4.07 17.90
N LEU A 11 -8.08 2.76 18.03
CA LEU A 11 -7.94 2.03 19.30
C LEU A 11 -6.53 1.45 19.54
N LEU A 12 -5.61 1.53 18.56
CA LEU A 12 -4.23 1.02 18.69
C LEU A 12 -3.31 2.00 19.43
N ASN A 13 -3.73 3.23 19.69
CA ASN A 13 -3.03 4.22 20.50
C ASN A 13 -3.54 4.28 21.95
N LEU A 14 -3.89 3.14 22.54
CA LEU A 14 -4.14 3.08 23.99
C LEU A 14 -2.81 3.22 24.75
N ARG A 15 -2.31 4.45 24.90
CA ARG A 15 -1.48 4.79 26.07
C ARG A 15 -2.39 4.71 27.28
N PHE A 16 -2.36 3.59 27.99
CA PHE A 16 -2.99 3.51 29.30
C PHE A 16 -2.20 4.43 30.23
N PRO A 17 -2.79 5.50 30.77
CA PRO A 17 -2.12 6.28 31.79
C PRO A 17 -1.93 5.35 33.00
N CYS A 18 -0.67 5.01 33.29
CA CYS A 18 -0.33 4.36 34.54
C CYS A 18 -0.44 5.41 35.65
N VAL A 19 -1.66 5.68 36.12
CA VAL A 19 -1.86 6.49 37.32
C VAL A 19 -1.51 5.58 38.50
N LYS A 20 -0.36 5.82 39.13
CA LYS A 20 0.04 5.14 40.37
C LYS A 20 -1.02 5.42 41.44
N GLY A 21 -1.71 4.38 41.91
CA GLY A 21 -2.44 4.43 43.18
C GLY A 21 -3.91 3.99 43.15
N GLU A 22 -4.52 3.72 42.01
CA GLU A 22 -5.94 3.32 41.99
C GLU A 22 -6.10 1.79 42.01
N ARG A 23 -6.68 1.26 43.10
CA ARG A 23 -7.22 -0.10 43.14
C ARG A 23 -8.57 -0.10 42.45
N TYR A 24 -8.60 -0.48 41.18
CA TYR A 24 -9.83 -0.70 40.44
C TYR A 24 -10.45 -2.05 40.83
N SER A 25 -11.68 -2.06 41.32
CA SER A 25 -12.40 -3.27 41.72
C SER A 25 -12.92 -4.04 40.49
N ASP A 26 -12.73 -5.37 40.52
CA ASP A 26 -12.92 -6.31 39.41
C ASP A 26 -14.37 -6.48 38.91
N SER A 27 -15.38 -5.90 39.57
CA SER A 27 -16.75 -6.43 39.45
C SER A 27 -17.57 -5.90 38.28
N ASN A 28 -17.40 -4.65 37.80
CA ASN A 28 -18.45 -4.05 36.94
C ASN A 28 -17.99 -3.46 35.60
N PHE A 29 -16.75 -3.66 35.15
CA PHE A 29 -16.26 -2.92 33.98
C PHE A 29 -16.05 -3.75 32.69
N TRP A 30 -16.10 -5.10 32.70
CA TRP A 30 -15.52 -5.86 31.58
C TRP A 30 -16.18 -7.19 31.18
N THR A 31 -17.51 -7.29 31.18
CA THR A 31 -18.24 -8.40 30.52
C THR A 31 -19.47 -7.84 29.82
N THR A 32 -19.51 -7.97 28.50
CA THR A 32 -20.75 -7.79 27.72
C THR A 32 -21.33 -9.17 27.49
N HIS A 33 -22.53 -9.42 28.00
CA HIS A 33 -23.32 -10.59 27.65
C HIS A 33 -24.02 -10.28 26.32
N GLU A 34 -23.68 -11.02 25.25
CA GLU A 34 -24.50 -11.03 24.03
C GLU A 34 -25.40 -12.26 24.12
N THR A 35 -26.71 -12.02 24.10
CA THR A 35 -27.74 -13.05 23.98
C THR A 35 -28.02 -13.30 22.52
N ASP A 36 -27.74 -14.51 22.05
CA ASP A 36 -28.15 -14.96 20.72
C ASP A 36 -29.63 -15.36 20.73
N GLU A 37 -30.29 -15.43 19.56
CA GLU A 37 -31.73 -15.78 19.43
C GLU A 37 -32.10 -17.15 20.02
N SER A 38 -31.09 -17.97 20.37
CA SER A 38 -31.23 -19.27 21.04
C SER A 38 -31.10 -19.21 22.58
N ASN A 39 -31.10 -18.03 23.19
CA ASN A 39 -31.05 -17.83 24.65
C ASN A 39 -29.82 -18.43 25.37
N SER A 40 -28.71 -18.66 24.64
CA SER A 40 -27.45 -19.13 25.24
C SER A 40 -26.52 -17.95 25.52
N THR A 41 -26.07 -17.80 26.77
CA THR A 41 -25.18 -16.72 27.20
C THR A 41 -23.72 -17.08 26.89
N LYS A 42 -23.15 -16.53 25.81
CA LYS A 42 -21.70 -16.65 25.54
C LYS A 42 -20.95 -15.55 26.27
N THR A 43 -19.92 -15.93 27.04
CA THR A 43 -19.05 -14.96 27.73
C THR A 43 -18.00 -14.43 26.74
N VAL A 44 -18.20 -13.23 26.21
CA VAL A 44 -17.22 -12.57 25.35
C VAL A 44 -16.21 -11.83 26.22
N VAL A 45 -14.98 -12.35 26.30
CA VAL A 45 -13.89 -11.65 26.97
C VAL A 45 -13.44 -10.49 26.07
N SER A 46 -13.63 -9.26 26.55
CA SER A 46 -13.18 -8.06 25.83
C SER A 46 -11.67 -8.10 25.60
N LEU A 47 -11.22 -7.79 24.37
CA LEU A 47 -9.80 -7.63 24.01
C LEU A 47 -9.04 -6.73 25.02
N LYS A 48 -9.73 -5.72 25.54
CA LYS A 48 -9.21 -4.80 26.57
C LYS A 48 -8.90 -5.53 27.88
N LYS A 49 -9.72 -6.51 28.28
CA LYS A 49 -9.50 -7.36 29.47
C LYS A 49 -8.31 -8.31 29.28
N LEU A 50 -8.14 -8.82 28.06
CA LEU A 50 -7.07 -9.75 27.70
C LEU A 50 -5.71 -9.04 27.62
N CYS A 51 -5.64 -7.87 26.96
CA CYS A 51 -4.46 -7.00 26.99
C CYS A 51 -4.13 -6.53 28.41
N TYR A 52 -5.12 -6.14 29.21
CA TYR A 52 -4.92 -5.67 30.59
C TYR A 52 -4.37 -6.77 31.51
N ARG A 53 -4.89 -8.00 31.43
CA ARG A 53 -4.39 -9.15 32.21
C ARG A 53 -2.92 -9.48 31.91
N PHE A 54 -2.50 -9.32 30.67
CA PHE A 54 -1.13 -9.60 30.26
C PHE A 54 -0.17 -8.47 30.67
N ILE A 55 -0.54 -7.21 30.46
CA ILE A 55 0.25 -6.02 30.86
C ILE A 55 0.41 -5.95 32.39
N TYR A 56 -0.64 -6.27 33.16
CA TYR A 56 -0.58 -6.22 34.63
C TYR A 56 0.28 -7.35 35.22
N ARG A 57 0.38 -8.50 34.54
CA ARG A 57 1.28 -9.59 34.93
C ARG A 57 2.73 -9.36 34.51
N ASN A 58 2.95 -8.60 33.44
CA ASN A 58 4.27 -8.27 32.90
C ASN A 58 4.40 -6.74 32.73
N THR A 59 4.75 -6.05 33.81
CA THR A 59 4.81 -4.57 33.90
C THR A 59 5.81 -3.89 32.95
N GLN A 60 6.54 -4.66 32.13
CA GLN A 60 7.61 -4.21 31.24
C GLN A 60 7.33 -4.47 29.75
N LEU A 61 6.24 -5.17 29.38
CA LEU A 61 6.00 -5.61 28.00
C LEU A 61 4.57 -5.29 27.53
N TYR A 62 4.47 -4.57 26.40
CA TYR A 62 3.22 -4.50 25.63
C TYR A 62 3.13 -5.77 24.77
N PRO A 63 2.16 -6.66 25.03
CA PRO A 63 2.02 -7.88 24.23
C PRO A 63 1.62 -7.56 22.79
N LYS A 64 2.14 -8.33 21.84
CA LYS A 64 1.58 -8.32 20.48
C LYS A 64 0.18 -8.91 20.52
N ILE A 65 -0.68 -8.53 19.58
CA ILE A 65 -2.05 -9.09 19.48
C ILE A 65 -2.01 -10.62 19.36
N SER A 66 -0.99 -11.16 18.69
CA SER A 66 -0.70 -12.59 18.59
C SER A 66 -0.51 -13.29 19.93
N ASP A 67 -0.03 -12.58 20.95
CA ASP A 67 0.29 -13.15 22.27
C ASP A 67 -0.97 -13.23 23.16
N VAL A 68 -2.08 -12.68 22.69
CA VAL A 68 -3.27 -12.37 23.49
C VAL A 68 -4.51 -13.07 22.94
N LEU A 69 -4.64 -13.26 21.62
CA LEU A 69 -5.86 -13.85 21.06
C LEU A 69 -5.72 -15.37 20.87
N PRO A 70 -6.78 -16.14 21.18
CA PRO A 70 -6.89 -17.53 20.74
C PRO A 70 -6.72 -17.66 19.22
N HIS A 71 -6.20 -18.80 18.76
CA HIS A 71 -5.89 -19.04 17.35
C HIS A 71 -7.06 -18.71 16.40
N ASP A 72 -8.26 -19.20 16.68
CA ASP A 72 -9.44 -18.97 15.84
C ASP A 72 -9.82 -17.47 15.74
N LEU A 73 -9.59 -16.72 16.82
CA LEU A 73 -9.84 -15.28 16.84
C LEU A 73 -8.73 -14.50 16.12
N MET A 74 -7.49 -15.01 16.15
CA MET A 74 -6.38 -14.47 15.36
C MET A 74 -6.66 -14.63 13.87
N GLU A 75 -7.07 -15.81 13.42
CA GLU A 75 -7.36 -16.07 12.02
C GLU A 75 -8.43 -15.12 11.48
N HIS A 76 -9.55 -14.98 12.21
CA HIS A 76 -10.61 -14.05 11.83
C HIS A 76 -10.13 -12.58 11.82
N TYR A 77 -9.32 -12.18 12.81
CA TYR A 77 -8.72 -10.85 12.85
C TYR A 77 -7.82 -10.60 11.64
N ARG A 78 -6.96 -11.56 11.28
CA ARG A 78 -6.06 -11.47 10.12
C ARG A 78 -6.84 -11.38 8.81
N CYS A 79 -7.87 -12.20 8.65
CA CYS A 79 -8.75 -12.15 7.48
C CYS A 79 -9.36 -10.75 7.30
N THR A 80 -9.91 -10.21 8.39
CA THR A 80 -10.51 -8.87 8.41
C THR A 80 -9.48 -7.78 8.16
N PHE A 81 -8.27 -7.92 8.69
CA PHE A 81 -7.17 -6.97 8.47
C PHE A 81 -6.79 -6.92 6.99
N VAL A 82 -6.56 -8.08 6.35
CA VAL A 82 -6.28 -8.18 4.91
C VAL A 82 -7.42 -7.53 4.09
N ASP A 83 -8.68 -7.84 4.42
CA ASP A 83 -9.85 -7.24 3.76
C ASP A 83 -9.87 -5.71 3.88
N SER A 84 -9.41 -5.18 5.02
CA SER A 84 -9.45 -3.74 5.29
C SER A 84 -8.37 -2.93 4.56
N ILE A 85 -7.20 -3.52 4.29
CA ILE A 85 -6.08 -2.80 3.68
C ILE A 85 -5.90 -3.11 2.19
N THR A 86 -6.35 -4.28 1.72
CA THR A 86 -6.19 -4.70 0.33
C THR A 86 -7.51 -4.61 -0.42
N SER A 87 -7.66 -3.55 -1.22
CA SER A 87 -8.88 -3.35 -2.02
C SER A 87 -9.07 -4.36 -3.16
N ASP A 88 -7.97 -4.92 -3.68
CA ASP A 88 -7.98 -5.87 -4.81
C ASP A 88 -8.36 -7.28 -4.36
N GLU A 89 -9.34 -7.90 -5.01
CA GLU A 89 -9.87 -9.21 -4.61
C GLU A 89 -8.87 -10.35 -4.77
N ALA A 90 -8.21 -10.46 -5.93
CA ALA A 90 -7.20 -11.48 -6.16
C ALA A 90 -5.99 -11.28 -5.23
N GLY A 91 -5.62 -10.03 -4.94
CA GLY A 91 -4.62 -9.70 -3.93
C GLY A 91 -4.99 -10.20 -2.53
N ARG A 92 -6.26 -10.06 -2.12
CA ARG A 92 -6.72 -10.61 -0.84
C ARG A 92 -6.62 -12.13 -0.80
N VAL A 93 -7.05 -12.81 -1.86
CA VAL A 93 -6.96 -14.27 -1.97
C VAL A 93 -5.51 -14.71 -1.84
N LEU A 94 -4.59 -14.09 -2.59
CA LEU A 94 -3.17 -14.45 -2.57
C LEU A 94 -2.61 -14.39 -1.15
N TRP A 95 -2.83 -13.27 -0.46
CA TRP A 95 -2.25 -13.10 0.87
C TRP A 95 -2.88 -14.02 1.91
N LYS A 96 -4.20 -14.24 1.84
CA LYS A 96 -4.90 -15.11 2.79
C LYS A 96 -4.53 -16.58 2.60
N GLU A 97 -4.39 -17.05 1.37
CA GLU A 97 -4.06 -18.47 1.13
C GLU A 97 -2.62 -18.81 1.48
N TYR A 98 -1.68 -17.91 1.20
CA TYR A 98 -0.26 -18.20 1.39
C TYR A 98 0.30 -17.70 2.73
N TRP A 99 -0.18 -16.56 3.25
CA TRP A 99 0.52 -15.80 4.29
C TRP A 99 -0.41 -15.08 5.27
N LEU A 100 -1.58 -15.65 5.57
CA LEU A 100 -2.58 -15.02 6.45
C LEU A 100 -2.00 -14.52 7.77
N MET A 101 -1.10 -15.31 8.35
CA MET A 101 -0.51 -15.06 9.67
C MET A 101 0.77 -14.20 9.61
N GLU A 102 1.28 -13.89 8.42
CA GLU A 102 2.51 -13.15 8.22
C GLU A 102 2.25 -11.68 7.93
N ASP A 103 3.04 -10.80 8.55
CA ASP A 103 3.05 -9.36 8.24
C ASP A 103 3.89 -9.05 7.00
N ASP A 104 4.91 -9.87 6.76
CA ASP A 104 5.82 -9.74 5.64
C ASP A 104 6.48 -11.08 5.29
N VAL A 105 6.90 -11.21 4.04
CA VAL A 105 7.47 -12.45 3.50
C VAL A 105 8.72 -12.18 2.66
N PRO A 106 9.65 -13.15 2.55
CA PRO A 106 10.73 -13.06 1.58
C PRO A 106 10.22 -12.78 0.17
N PHE A 107 10.86 -11.84 -0.54
CA PHE A 107 10.42 -11.40 -1.86
C PHE A 107 10.43 -12.54 -2.90
N ASN A 108 11.38 -13.46 -2.81
CA ASN A 108 11.42 -14.65 -3.66
C ASN A 108 10.21 -15.57 -3.42
N THR A 109 9.84 -15.81 -2.16
CA THR A 109 8.63 -16.57 -1.80
C THR A 109 7.38 -15.89 -2.34
N PHE A 110 7.31 -14.56 -2.25
CA PHE A 110 6.23 -13.78 -2.85
C PHE A 110 6.13 -13.99 -4.36
N VAL A 111 7.26 -13.91 -5.07
CA VAL A 111 7.29 -14.11 -6.54
C VAL A 111 6.85 -15.51 -6.93
N LEU A 112 7.21 -16.55 -6.17
CA LEU A 112 6.79 -17.93 -6.46
C LEU A 112 5.28 -18.11 -6.35
N ALA A 113 4.66 -17.59 -5.28
CA ALA A 113 3.20 -17.64 -5.12
C ALA A 113 2.48 -16.78 -6.16
N LEU A 114 3.03 -15.61 -6.49
CA LEU A 114 2.51 -14.76 -7.56
C LEU A 114 2.57 -15.46 -8.93
N SER A 115 3.68 -16.14 -9.22
CA SER A 115 3.88 -16.94 -10.43
C SER A 115 2.86 -18.08 -10.52
N ASP A 116 2.62 -18.79 -9.41
CA ASP A 116 1.60 -19.84 -9.35
C ASP A 116 0.19 -19.27 -9.52
N MET A 117 -0.18 -18.19 -8.83
CA MET A 117 -1.51 -17.60 -8.93
C MET A 117 -1.81 -17.11 -10.34
N LEU A 118 -0.86 -16.38 -10.96
CA LEU A 118 -1.04 -15.81 -12.29
C LEU A 118 -0.82 -16.83 -13.41
N LYS A 119 -0.30 -18.03 -13.08
CA LYS A 119 0.12 -19.07 -14.04
C LYS A 119 1.10 -18.52 -15.10
N ILE A 120 2.02 -17.64 -14.65
CA ILE A 120 3.07 -17.02 -15.47
C ILE A 120 4.41 -17.37 -14.84
N GLY A 121 5.38 -17.85 -15.64
CA GLY A 121 6.74 -18.12 -15.14
C GLY A 121 7.52 -16.82 -14.89
N ILE A 122 7.93 -16.58 -13.64
CA ILE A 122 8.73 -15.41 -13.25
C ILE A 122 10.10 -15.88 -12.78
N SER A 123 11.08 -15.88 -13.69
CA SER A 123 12.45 -16.28 -13.34
C SER A 123 13.22 -15.13 -12.68
N GLN A 124 14.14 -15.47 -11.77
CA GLN A 124 15.06 -14.50 -11.18
C GLN A 124 15.89 -13.84 -12.29
N GLY A 125 15.97 -12.51 -12.26
CA GLY A 125 16.67 -11.73 -13.28
C GLY A 125 15.86 -11.46 -14.55
N SER A 126 14.64 -11.97 -14.69
CA SER A 126 13.74 -11.54 -15.77
C SER A 126 13.33 -10.06 -15.61
N THR A 127 12.91 -9.42 -16.71
CA THR A 127 12.38 -8.05 -16.68
C THR A 127 11.25 -7.89 -15.67
N HIS A 128 10.31 -8.85 -15.58
CA HIS A 128 9.23 -8.83 -14.59
C HIS A 128 9.78 -8.89 -13.16
N TYR A 129 10.73 -9.78 -12.88
CA TYR A 129 11.35 -9.89 -11.56
C TYR A 129 12.06 -8.58 -11.16
N ILE A 130 12.92 -8.06 -12.03
CA ILE A 130 13.74 -6.87 -11.75
C ILE A 130 12.86 -5.63 -11.57
N THR A 131 11.88 -5.43 -12.45
CA THR A 131 10.98 -4.26 -12.36
C THR A 131 10.10 -4.33 -11.12
N LEU A 132 9.52 -5.50 -10.81
CA LEU A 132 8.73 -5.71 -9.60
C LEU A 132 9.56 -5.48 -8.32
N GLN A 133 10.76 -6.07 -8.25
CA GLN A 133 11.64 -5.92 -7.09
C GLN A 133 12.02 -4.46 -6.84
N SER A 134 12.37 -3.75 -7.92
CA SER A 134 12.75 -2.34 -7.86
C SER A 134 11.60 -1.46 -7.38
N LEU A 135 10.37 -1.77 -7.80
CA LEU A 135 9.19 -1.05 -7.36
C LEU A 135 8.83 -1.32 -5.91
N VAL A 136 8.95 -2.57 -5.47
CA VAL A 136 8.69 -2.95 -4.08
C VAL A 136 9.64 -2.20 -3.15
N ARG A 137 10.94 -2.17 -3.47
CA ARG A 137 11.93 -1.39 -2.71
C ARG A 137 11.61 0.11 -2.69
N ASP A 138 11.18 0.65 -3.82
CA ASP A 138 10.78 2.06 -3.95
C ASP A 138 9.55 2.43 -3.11
N ILE A 139 8.50 1.59 -3.14
CA ILE A 139 7.27 1.81 -2.37
C ILE A 139 7.52 1.61 -0.87
N ALA A 140 8.36 0.64 -0.50
CA ALA A 140 8.74 0.36 0.88
C ALA A 140 9.72 1.40 1.44
N ASP A 141 10.38 2.18 0.58
CA ASP A 141 11.52 3.04 0.95
C ASP A 141 12.58 2.25 1.73
N SER A 142 12.91 1.05 1.21
CA SER A 142 13.76 0.07 1.88
C SER A 142 14.44 -0.85 0.87
N ASP A 143 15.69 -1.22 1.14
CA ASP A 143 16.44 -2.24 0.38
C ASP A 143 16.15 -3.68 0.84
N SER A 144 15.20 -3.85 1.77
CA SER A 144 14.79 -5.17 2.29
C SER A 144 14.45 -6.14 1.16
N GLU A 145 14.87 -7.39 1.33
CA GLU A 145 14.49 -8.50 0.44
C GLU A 145 13.15 -9.14 0.85
N ARG A 146 12.28 -8.34 1.49
CA ARG A 146 11.00 -8.77 2.02
C ARG A 146 9.91 -7.80 1.59
N ILE A 147 8.71 -8.31 1.40
CA ILE A 147 7.52 -7.52 1.06
C ILE A 147 6.49 -7.66 2.18
N THR A 148 5.99 -6.51 2.65
CA THR A 148 4.90 -6.46 3.63
C THR A 148 3.54 -6.43 2.93
N ILE A 149 2.48 -6.80 3.64
CA ILE A 149 1.11 -6.70 3.12
C ILE A 149 0.73 -5.26 2.76
N GLU A 150 1.22 -4.25 3.48
CA GLU A 150 0.98 -2.85 3.15
C GLU A 150 1.68 -2.45 1.85
N THR A 151 2.88 -2.95 1.62
CA THR A 151 3.64 -2.67 0.39
C THR A 151 2.96 -3.32 -0.81
N PHE A 152 2.53 -4.58 -0.65
CA PHE A 152 1.76 -5.29 -1.66
C PHE A 152 0.40 -4.61 -1.93
N SER A 153 -0.32 -4.22 -0.88
CA SER A 153 -1.61 -3.53 -1.01
C SER A 153 -1.47 -2.20 -1.75
N LYS A 154 -0.43 -1.42 -1.42
CA LYS A 154 -0.09 -0.18 -2.12
C LYS A 154 0.22 -0.42 -3.60
N LEU A 155 1.01 -1.45 -3.92
CA LEU A 155 1.33 -1.81 -5.30
C LEU A 155 0.04 -2.03 -6.14
N LEU A 156 -0.94 -2.71 -5.55
CA LEU A 156 -2.25 -2.97 -6.18
C LEU A 156 -3.10 -1.70 -6.36
N GLU A 157 -2.89 -0.66 -5.56
CA GLU A 157 -3.58 0.63 -5.77
C GLU A 157 -3.20 1.28 -7.11
N TRP A 158 -1.94 1.13 -7.55
CA TRP A 158 -1.46 1.74 -8.80
C TRP A 158 -1.52 0.81 -10.00
N PHE A 159 -1.27 -0.48 -9.81
CA PHE A 159 -1.07 -1.43 -10.93
C PHE A 159 -2.14 -2.51 -11.01
N GLY A 160 -3.07 -2.55 -10.05
CA GLY A 160 -4.19 -3.49 -10.07
C GLY A 160 -5.11 -3.29 -11.29
N PRO A 161 -5.98 -4.28 -11.59
CA PRO A 161 -6.21 -5.48 -10.79
C PRO A 161 -5.06 -6.48 -10.86
N LEU A 162 -4.98 -7.39 -9.88
CA LEU A 162 -4.04 -8.51 -9.93
C LEU A 162 -4.52 -9.56 -10.94
N ASP A 163 -4.10 -9.38 -12.18
CA ASP A 163 -4.44 -10.21 -13.34
C ASP A 163 -3.21 -10.58 -14.16
N GLY A 164 -3.38 -11.34 -15.25
CA GLY A 164 -2.28 -11.72 -16.13
C GLY A 164 -1.53 -10.54 -16.78
N GLN A 165 -2.08 -9.31 -16.73
CA GLN A 165 -1.44 -8.10 -17.25
C GLN A 165 -0.72 -7.30 -16.14
N PHE A 166 -0.83 -7.69 -14.88
CA PHE A 166 -0.31 -6.94 -13.73
C PHE A 166 1.19 -6.64 -13.86
N LEU A 167 1.98 -7.67 -14.18
CA LEU A 167 3.44 -7.54 -14.32
C LEU A 167 3.83 -6.72 -15.55
N ASP A 168 3.09 -6.85 -16.64
CA ASP A 168 3.31 -6.07 -17.86
C ASP A 168 3.00 -4.58 -17.64
N LYS A 169 1.95 -4.25 -16.89
CA LYS A 169 1.63 -2.86 -16.49
C LYS A 169 2.78 -2.26 -15.69
N ILE A 170 3.35 -3.00 -14.74
CA ILE A 170 4.50 -2.58 -13.93
C ILE A 170 5.71 -2.33 -14.83
N ALA A 171 6.12 -3.33 -15.62
CA ALA A 171 7.29 -3.24 -16.47
C ALA A 171 7.17 -2.10 -17.49
N LYS A 172 5.99 -1.94 -18.11
CA LYS A 172 5.70 -0.89 -19.11
C LYS A 172 5.82 0.52 -18.55
N ILE A 173 5.50 0.75 -17.27
CA ILE A 173 5.59 2.07 -16.64
C ILE A 173 6.99 2.32 -16.07
N ILE A 174 7.58 1.33 -15.37
CA ILE A 174 8.89 1.49 -14.73
C ILE A 174 10.01 1.75 -15.72
N THR A 175 9.94 1.13 -16.90
CA THR A 175 10.91 1.31 -17.98
C THR A 175 10.87 2.72 -18.60
N LYS A 176 9.90 3.56 -18.23
CA LYS A 176 9.72 4.87 -18.86
C LYS A 176 10.68 5.89 -18.27
N PRO A 177 11.37 6.68 -19.11
CA PRO A 177 12.32 7.69 -18.62
C PRO A 177 11.65 8.81 -17.83
N TRP A 178 10.34 9.03 -18.05
CA TRP A 178 9.55 10.00 -17.31
C TRP A 178 9.05 9.48 -15.96
N PHE A 179 9.20 8.20 -15.62
CA PHE A 179 8.66 7.64 -14.38
C PHE A 179 9.69 7.71 -13.24
N HIS A 180 9.28 8.23 -12.09
CA HIS A 180 10.15 8.53 -10.93
C HIS A 180 9.66 7.88 -9.63
N GLY A 181 8.59 7.08 -9.68
CA GLY A 181 8.14 6.26 -8.55
C GLY A 181 7.66 7.05 -7.34
N ASN A 182 8.01 6.56 -6.16
CA ASN A 182 7.69 7.17 -4.88
C ASN A 182 8.50 8.46 -4.71
N MET A 183 7.80 9.58 -4.79
CA MET A 183 8.37 10.91 -4.70
C MET A 183 7.30 11.88 -4.19
N THR A 184 7.61 12.59 -3.11
CA THR A 184 6.75 13.64 -2.58
C THR A 184 6.72 14.85 -3.52
N HIS A 185 5.76 15.75 -3.31
CA HIS A 185 5.69 17.02 -4.01
C HIS A 185 7.00 17.81 -3.93
N MET A 186 7.52 18.02 -2.72
CA MET A 186 8.76 18.78 -2.49
C MET A 186 9.98 18.10 -3.12
N GLN A 187 10.07 16.76 -3.02
CA GLN A 187 11.16 16.02 -3.68
C GLN A 187 11.10 16.17 -5.21
N ALA A 188 9.90 16.15 -5.80
CA ALA A 188 9.72 16.30 -7.24
C ALA A 188 10.13 17.68 -7.74
N GLU A 189 9.71 18.74 -7.05
CA GLU A 189 10.10 20.12 -7.39
C GLU A 189 11.61 20.32 -7.26
N LYS A 190 12.22 19.82 -6.18
CA LYS A 190 13.67 19.87 -6.00
C LYS A 190 14.41 19.05 -7.08
N HIS A 191 13.92 17.86 -7.40
CA HIS A 191 14.54 16.96 -8.35
C HIS A 191 14.53 17.54 -9.76
N ILE A 192 13.38 18.04 -10.21
CA ILE A 192 13.23 18.60 -11.56
C ILE A 192 14.06 19.88 -11.73
N MET A 193 14.10 20.74 -10.70
CA MET A 193 14.93 21.95 -10.71
C MET A 193 16.43 21.61 -10.69
N LYS A 194 16.84 20.62 -9.89
CA LYS A 194 18.24 20.16 -9.83
C LYS A 194 18.73 19.65 -11.19
N HIS A 195 17.92 18.83 -11.86
CA HIS A 195 18.36 18.13 -13.07
C HIS A 195 18.12 18.91 -14.36
N SER A 196 17.21 19.88 -14.36
CA SER A 196 16.78 20.58 -15.58
C SER A 196 16.82 22.11 -15.46
N GLY A 197 17.22 22.64 -14.30
CA GLY A 197 17.19 24.08 -14.04
C GLY A 197 15.79 24.66 -14.29
N THR A 198 15.72 25.70 -15.11
CA THR A 198 14.45 26.34 -15.49
C THR A 198 13.95 25.95 -16.89
N LYS A 199 14.41 24.82 -17.41
CA LYS A 199 14.07 24.36 -18.77
C LYS A 199 12.59 24.02 -18.86
N LYS A 200 11.84 24.90 -19.54
CA LYS A 200 10.39 24.76 -19.75
C LYS A 200 10.07 23.45 -20.45
N GLY A 201 8.97 22.86 -20.02
CA GLY A 201 8.40 21.62 -20.52
C GLY A 201 9.13 20.35 -20.11
N THR A 202 10.11 20.44 -19.21
CA THR A 202 10.62 19.28 -18.51
C THR A 202 9.52 18.74 -17.60
N TYR A 203 9.25 17.43 -17.64
CA TYR A 203 8.23 16.79 -16.80
C TYR A 203 8.69 15.45 -16.23
N LEU A 204 8.08 15.03 -15.12
CA LEU A 204 8.18 13.69 -14.56
C LEU A 204 6.81 13.21 -14.10
N ILE A 205 6.63 11.89 -14.00
CA ILE A 205 5.47 11.25 -13.41
C ILE A 205 5.92 10.47 -12.18
N ARG A 206 5.19 10.66 -11.09
CA ARG A 206 5.43 10.03 -9.79
C ARG A 206 4.13 9.51 -9.20
N PHE A 207 4.21 8.72 -8.15
CA PHE A 207 3.05 8.42 -7.32
C PHE A 207 2.54 9.67 -6.60
N SER A 208 1.22 9.79 -6.49
CA SER A 208 0.59 10.84 -5.71
C SER A 208 0.73 10.55 -4.22
N SER A 209 1.28 11.50 -3.47
CA SER A 209 1.40 11.40 -2.02
C SER A 209 0.10 11.71 -1.26
N LYS A 210 -0.92 12.23 -1.96
CA LYS A 210 -2.21 12.64 -1.36
C LYS A 210 -3.38 11.75 -1.76
N ASN A 211 -3.30 11.12 -2.93
CA ASN A 211 -4.39 10.33 -3.49
C ASN A 211 -3.86 8.92 -3.77
N ARG A 212 -4.34 7.96 -2.99
CA ARG A 212 -4.02 6.54 -3.12
C ARG A 212 -4.30 6.04 -4.54
N GLY A 213 -3.37 5.28 -5.12
CA GLY A 213 -3.44 4.77 -6.49
C GLY A 213 -3.32 5.80 -7.62
N TYR A 214 -3.17 7.10 -7.33
CA TYR A 214 -3.08 8.13 -8.38
C TYR A 214 -1.61 8.35 -8.75
N PHE A 215 -1.40 8.74 -10.00
CA PHE A 215 -0.15 9.32 -10.48
C PHE A 215 -0.24 10.85 -10.45
N THR A 216 0.92 11.51 -10.45
CA THR A 216 1.03 12.96 -10.60
C THR A 216 2.08 13.31 -11.64
N ILE A 217 1.67 14.05 -12.67
CA ILE A 217 2.58 14.67 -13.64
C ILE A 217 3.05 15.99 -13.04
N THR A 218 4.36 16.14 -12.86
CA THR A 218 5.00 17.39 -12.43
C THR A 218 5.73 17.98 -13.62
N VAL A 219 5.48 19.25 -13.97
CA VAL A 219 6.07 19.90 -15.15
C VAL A 219 6.48 21.34 -14.87
N ILE A 220 7.58 21.78 -15.46
CA ILE A 220 7.94 23.21 -15.55
C ILE A 220 7.13 23.82 -16.70
N GLY A 221 6.06 24.55 -16.38
CA GLY A 221 5.14 25.12 -17.37
C GLY A 221 5.74 26.26 -18.20
N ARG A 222 4.93 26.81 -19.12
CA ARG A 222 5.32 27.92 -20.01
C ARG A 222 5.89 29.14 -19.28
N ASN A 223 5.37 29.43 -18.09
CA ASN A 223 5.76 30.59 -17.29
C ASN A 223 6.88 30.28 -16.29
N ARG A 224 7.59 29.14 -16.45
CA ARG A 224 8.61 28.62 -15.50
C ARG A 224 8.06 28.30 -14.11
N THR A 225 6.74 28.16 -13.99
CA THR A 225 6.07 27.71 -12.77
C THR A 225 5.97 26.20 -12.75
N LEU A 226 6.10 25.61 -11.57
CA LEU A 226 5.84 24.18 -11.38
C LEU A 226 4.33 23.93 -11.32
N LEU A 227 3.87 22.93 -12.07
CA LEU A 227 2.47 22.53 -12.15
C LEU A 227 2.37 21.03 -11.90
N HIS A 228 1.28 20.62 -11.24
CA HIS A 228 1.02 19.24 -10.85
C HIS A 228 -0.36 18.80 -11.33
N TYR A 229 -0.40 17.78 -12.18
CA TYR A 229 -1.64 17.22 -12.72
C TYR A 229 -1.85 15.80 -12.21
N ARG A 230 -3.03 15.54 -11.67
CA ARG A 230 -3.39 14.22 -11.15
C ARG A 230 -3.92 13.34 -12.27
N VAL A 231 -3.48 12.09 -12.27
CA VAL A 231 -3.98 11.06 -13.15
C VAL A 231 -4.45 9.89 -12.30
N TYR A 232 -5.67 9.40 -12.53
CA TYR A 232 -6.22 8.25 -11.81
C TYR A 232 -6.60 7.15 -12.78
N TYR A 233 -6.52 5.90 -12.34
CA TYR A 233 -7.01 4.78 -13.13
C TYR A 233 -8.48 4.52 -12.82
N ASN A 234 -9.33 4.65 -13.84
CA ASN A 234 -10.73 4.27 -13.76
C ASN A 234 -10.84 2.78 -14.09
N ARG A 235 -11.13 1.97 -13.07
CA ARG A 235 -11.19 0.50 -13.19
C ARG A 235 -12.36 0.03 -14.05
N SER A 236 -13.51 0.70 -14.01
CA SER A 236 -14.69 0.30 -14.82
C SER A 236 -14.51 0.58 -16.30
N GLU A 237 -13.71 1.59 -16.67
CA GLU A 237 -13.40 1.90 -18.07
C GLU A 237 -12.04 1.33 -18.53
N ALA A 238 -11.27 0.74 -17.61
CA ALA A 238 -9.88 0.33 -17.81
C ALA A 238 -8.98 1.45 -18.41
N LYS A 239 -9.18 2.71 -17.98
CA LYS A 239 -8.52 3.90 -18.55
C LYS A 239 -7.85 4.78 -17.51
N TYR A 240 -6.72 5.36 -17.87
CA TYR A 240 -6.08 6.47 -17.14
C TYR A 240 -6.78 7.78 -17.47
N ASN A 241 -7.23 8.49 -16.45
CA ASN A 241 -8.01 9.71 -16.57
C ASN A 241 -7.24 10.93 -16.05
N ILE A 242 -7.24 12.00 -16.84
CA ILE A 242 -6.79 13.33 -16.46
C ILE A 242 -7.95 14.31 -16.67
N GLY A 243 -8.44 14.92 -15.59
CA GLY A 243 -9.69 15.68 -15.64
C GLY A 243 -10.87 14.78 -16.03
N ARG A 244 -11.47 15.05 -17.20
CA ARG A 244 -12.62 14.29 -17.75
C ARG A 244 -12.26 13.39 -18.94
N SER A 245 -10.98 13.30 -19.29
CA SER A 245 -10.52 12.59 -20.47
C SER A 245 -9.79 11.31 -20.08
N GLY A 246 -10.23 10.17 -20.64
CA GLY A 246 -9.69 8.84 -20.37
C GLY A 246 -8.89 8.26 -21.55
N PHE A 247 -7.78 7.60 -21.23
CA PHE A 247 -6.80 7.06 -22.19
C PHE A 247 -6.35 5.64 -21.80
N GLY A 248 -5.90 4.85 -22.78
CA GLY A 248 -5.43 3.49 -22.54
C GLY A 248 -4.09 3.43 -21.81
N SER A 249 -3.31 4.52 -21.81
CA SER A 249 -1.98 4.56 -21.19
C SER A 249 -1.58 5.96 -20.73
N LEU A 250 -0.59 6.02 -19.83
CA LEU A 250 0.06 7.28 -19.46
C LEU A 250 0.81 7.92 -20.64
N ASP A 251 1.35 7.13 -21.58
CA ASP A 251 1.98 7.63 -22.80
C ASP A 251 0.98 8.34 -23.72
N GLU A 252 -0.25 7.82 -23.82
CA GLU A 252 -1.33 8.50 -24.55
C GLU A 252 -1.69 9.83 -23.90
N ILE A 253 -1.77 9.91 -22.56
CA ILE A 253 -1.96 11.19 -21.87
C ILE A 253 -0.85 12.17 -22.23
N ILE A 254 0.42 11.74 -22.14
CA ILE A 254 1.57 12.58 -22.47
C ILE A 254 1.47 13.09 -23.91
N THR A 255 1.17 12.21 -24.85
CA THR A 255 1.05 12.54 -26.28
C THR A 255 -0.06 13.56 -26.52
N ASN A 256 -1.27 13.28 -26.02
CA ASN A 256 -2.45 14.12 -26.24
C ASN A 256 -2.35 15.49 -25.53
N TYR A 257 -1.74 15.54 -24.35
CA TYR A 257 -1.59 16.77 -23.56
C TYR A 257 -0.22 17.46 -23.74
N SER A 258 0.64 16.98 -24.64
CA SER A 258 2.00 17.51 -24.87
C SER A 258 2.05 19.01 -25.22
N ARG A 259 1.04 19.52 -25.94
CA ARG A 259 0.91 20.93 -26.31
C ARG A 259 0.32 21.75 -25.16
N GLU A 260 -0.80 21.31 -24.62
CA GLU A 260 -1.56 22.02 -23.58
C GLU A 260 -0.77 22.14 -22.27
N LEU A 261 -0.23 21.03 -21.78
CA LEU A 261 0.47 20.96 -20.50
C LEU A 261 1.99 21.16 -20.64
N TRP A 262 2.45 21.50 -21.84
CA TRP A 262 3.87 21.71 -22.15
C TRP A 262 4.75 20.49 -21.84
N LEU A 263 4.26 19.26 -21.97
CA LEU A 263 5.07 18.05 -21.75
C LEU A 263 6.01 17.86 -22.96
N LYS A 264 7.26 18.35 -22.84
CA LYS A 264 8.24 18.36 -23.95
C LYS A 264 9.34 17.34 -23.78
N MET A 265 9.84 17.14 -22.58
CA MET A 265 10.91 16.17 -22.33
C MET A 265 10.84 15.55 -20.93
N PRO A 266 11.15 14.25 -20.81
CA PRO A 266 11.26 13.60 -19.52
C PRO A 266 12.39 14.24 -18.69
N CYS A 267 12.17 14.42 -17.40
CA CYS A 267 13.18 14.82 -16.45
C CYS A 267 14.19 13.67 -16.30
N PRO A 268 15.50 13.92 -16.47
CA PRO A 268 16.51 12.90 -16.26
C PRO A 268 16.65 12.55 -14.77
N GLY A 269 17.49 11.54 -14.50
CA GLY A 269 17.79 11.10 -13.13
C GLY A 269 16.70 10.24 -12.49
N SER A 270 15.89 9.54 -13.30
CA SER A 270 15.03 8.48 -12.74
C SER A 270 15.89 7.35 -12.18
N LYS A 271 15.57 6.91 -10.95
CA LYS A 271 16.19 5.74 -10.31
C LYS A 271 15.93 4.41 -11.05
N PHE A 272 14.94 4.38 -11.93
CA PHE A 272 14.63 3.21 -12.74
C PHE A 272 15.37 3.19 -14.09
N ALA A 273 16.02 4.30 -14.47
CA ALA A 273 16.76 4.37 -15.73
C ALA A 273 18.04 3.50 -15.73
N THR A 274 18.51 3.08 -14.55
CA THR A 274 19.70 2.23 -14.37
C THR A 274 19.38 0.75 -14.23
N LEU A 275 18.12 0.35 -14.42
CA LEU A 275 17.76 -1.06 -14.40
C LEU A 275 18.37 -1.76 -15.63
N ASN A 276 19.17 -2.80 -15.37
CA ASN A 276 19.66 -3.70 -16.41
C ASN A 276 18.52 -4.67 -16.78
N LEU A 277 17.73 -4.29 -17.78
CA LEU A 277 16.54 -5.03 -18.23
C LEU A 277 16.79 -5.85 -19.50
#